data_AF-A0A427APV3-F1
#
_entry.id   AF-A0A427APV3-F1
#
_cell.length_a   1.000
_cell.length_b   1.000
_cell.length_c   1.000
_cell.angle_alpha   90.00
_cell.angle_beta   90.00
_cell.angle_gamma   90.00
#
_symmetry.space_group_name_H-M   'P 1'
#
loop_
_entity.id
_entity.type
_entity.pdbx_description
1 polymer ?
#
loop_
_entity_poly.entity_id
_entity_poly.type
_entity_poly.pdbx_seq_one_letter_code
_entity_poly.pdbx_strand_id
1 'polypeptide(L)'
;MDDFLHALQEIIPAFGASTDDLERCRYDQVRIVFSLKLTHSPYNKVFEDAYKSQLSIIILDDIERLLEYVAIGPRFSNLISQTLMVLLKRLPPKVLLCYSVLLGLNVFAEHDLDFAVQELNDISIKKLYMLVEMAAQGPYGKSADAIRSGKEKIDLNHFFDILRDIS
;
A
#
# COMPACT_ATOMS: atom_id res chain seq x y z
N MET A 1 25.11 4.89 13.01
CA MET A 1 24.39 4.04 12.03
C MET A 1 23.82 2.83 12.75
N ASP A 2 24.55 2.28 13.73
CA ASP A 2 24.10 1.17 14.58
C ASP A 2 22.94 1.52 15.52
N ASP A 3 22.87 2.74 16.06
CA ASP A 3 21.73 3.17 16.90
C ASP A 3 20.39 3.12 16.15
N PHE A 4 20.39 3.36 14.83
CA PHE A 4 19.20 3.27 13.99
C PHE A 4 18.81 1.82 13.72
N LEU A 5 19.79 0.93 13.54
CA LEU A 5 19.57 -0.50 13.37
C LEU A 5 19.11 -1.16 14.67
N HIS A 6 19.58 -0.69 15.83
CA HIS A 6 19.08 -1.10 17.13
C HIS A 6 17.67 -0.58 17.39
N ALA A 7 17.36 0.67 17.03
CA ALA A 7 16.00 1.20 17.14
C ALA A 7 14.99 0.39 16.31
N LEU A 8 15.38 -0.13 15.13
CA LEU A 8 14.56 -1.02 14.30
C LEU A 8 14.26 -2.37 14.96
N GLN A 9 15.16 -2.90 15.81
CA GLN A 9 14.94 -4.14 16.54
C GLN A 9 13.91 -4.01 17.67
N GLU A 10 13.67 -2.78 18.15
CA GLU A 10 12.74 -2.51 19.25
C GLU A 10 11.32 -2.15 18.78
N ILE A 11 11.10 -2.01 17.46
CA ILE A 11 9.77 -1.70 16.90
C ILE A 11 8.91 -2.97 16.91
N ILE A 12 7.98 -3.04 17.86
CA ILE A 12 6.91 -4.04 17.87
C ILE A 12 5.83 -3.55 16.89
N PRO A 13 5.54 -4.31 15.81
CA PRO A 13 4.49 -3.93 14.88
C PRO A 13 3.14 -3.84 15.60
N ALA A 14 2.38 -2.80 15.31
CA ALA A 14 1.01 -2.69 15.79
C ALA A 14 0.15 -3.83 15.22
N PHE A 15 -0.91 -4.22 15.92
CA PHE A 15 -1.79 -5.32 15.52
C PHE A 15 -2.30 -5.12 14.07
N GLY A 16 -1.93 -6.04 13.18
CA GLY A 16 -2.25 -5.99 11.74
C GLY A 16 -1.10 -5.52 10.83
N ALA A 17 0.03 -5.06 11.37
CA ALA A 17 1.25 -4.80 10.62
C ALA A 17 2.08 -6.08 10.48
N SER A 18 2.45 -6.43 9.25
CA SER A 18 3.26 -7.62 8.96
C SER A 18 4.73 -7.38 9.34
N THR A 19 5.30 -8.29 10.11
CA THR A 19 6.76 -8.32 10.38
C THR A 19 7.55 -8.55 9.11
N ASP A 20 6.98 -9.30 8.15
CA ASP A 20 7.62 -9.61 6.87
C ASP A 20 7.75 -8.37 5.99
N ASP A 21 6.80 -7.43 6.08
CA ASP A 21 6.85 -6.17 5.34
C ASP A 21 7.93 -5.22 5.91
N LEU A 22 8.14 -5.25 7.24
CA LEU A 22 9.21 -4.51 7.90
C LEU A 22 10.60 -5.08 7.56
N GLU A 23 10.73 -6.41 7.46
CA GLU A 23 11.98 -7.06 7.03
C GLU A 23 12.26 -6.84 5.53
N ARG A 24 11.25 -6.90 4.66
CA ARG A 24 11.39 -6.55 3.23
C ARG A 24 11.81 -5.10 3.04
N CYS A 25 11.27 -4.19 3.84
CA CYS A 25 11.70 -2.80 3.88
C CYS A 25 13.19 -2.63 4.25
N ARG A 26 13.74 -3.50 5.11
CA ARG A 26 15.18 -3.54 5.41
C ARG A 26 16.02 -4.03 4.23
N TYR A 27 15.53 -5.01 3.47
CA TYR A 27 16.27 -5.63 2.36
C TYR A 27 16.22 -4.83 1.05
N ASP A 28 15.09 -4.21 0.72
CA ASP A 28 14.87 -3.56 -0.58
C ASP A 28 15.39 -2.11 -0.68
N GLN A 29 16.18 -1.63 0.30
CA GLN A 29 16.57 -0.22 0.44
C GLN A 29 15.35 0.70 0.28
N VAL A 30 14.43 0.68 1.25
CA VAL A 30 13.28 1.61 1.29
C VAL A 30 13.73 3.01 0.88
N ARG A 31 13.25 3.45 -0.29
CA ARG A 31 13.70 4.70 -0.89
C ARG A 31 13.27 5.92 -0.10
N ILE A 32 12.23 5.83 0.75
CA ILE A 32 11.76 6.96 1.55
C ILE A 32 11.17 6.52 2.90
N VAL A 33 11.84 6.92 3.98
CA VAL A 33 11.33 6.86 5.36
C VAL A 33 10.83 8.25 5.72
N PHE A 34 9.54 8.37 6.04
CA PHE A 34 8.98 9.62 6.52
C PHE A 34 8.89 9.59 8.04
N SER A 35 9.72 10.39 8.71
CA SER A 35 9.57 10.64 10.15
C SER A 35 8.69 11.88 10.35
N LEU A 36 7.54 11.68 10.97
CA LEU A 36 6.71 12.77 11.48
C LEU A 36 7.24 13.18 12.85
N LYS A 37 8.21 14.09 12.82
CA LYS A 37 8.43 15.01 13.94
C LYS A 37 7.48 16.19 13.77
N LEU A 38 7.20 16.91 14.86
CA LEU A 38 6.57 18.25 14.88
C LEU A 38 7.38 19.20 13.98
N THR A 39 7.24 19.02 12.69
CA THR A 39 7.78 19.82 11.62
C THR A 39 6.59 20.57 11.05
N HIS A 40 6.79 21.80 10.62
CA HIS A 40 5.73 22.69 10.12
C HIS A 40 4.98 22.16 8.86
N SER A 41 5.28 20.93 8.40
CA SER A 41 4.62 20.30 7.28
C SER A 41 3.26 19.72 7.71
N PRO A 42 2.17 20.00 6.99
CA PRO A 42 0.86 19.42 7.30
C PRO A 42 0.92 17.89 7.17
N TYR A 43 0.41 17.20 8.20
CA TYR A 43 0.35 15.72 8.30
C TYR A 43 -0.10 15.06 7.00
N ASN A 44 -1.14 15.61 6.36
CA ASN A 44 -1.68 15.13 5.09
C ASN A 44 -0.61 15.01 4.00
N LYS A 45 0.30 15.99 3.88
CA LYS A 45 1.32 15.98 2.83
C LYS A 45 2.28 14.79 2.98
N VAL A 46 2.66 14.46 4.21
CA VAL A 46 3.56 13.33 4.48
C VAL A 46 2.91 12.01 4.08
N PHE A 47 1.63 11.82 4.41
CA PHE A 47 0.88 10.63 3.99
C PHE A 47 0.68 10.58 2.47
N GLU A 48 0.33 11.70 1.83
CA GLU A 48 0.17 11.77 0.37
C GLU A 48 1.48 11.48 -0.38
N ASP A 49 2.62 11.93 0.14
CA ASP A 49 3.94 11.62 -0.44
C ASP A 49 4.33 10.15 -0.18
N ALA A 50 3.98 9.59 0.99
CA ALA A 50 4.19 8.18 1.29
C ALA A 50 3.36 7.25 0.39
N TYR A 51 2.12 7.64 0.05
CA TYR A 51 1.29 6.89 -0.89
C TYR A 51 1.89 6.86 -2.31
N LYS A 52 2.70 7.83 -2.73
CA LYS A 52 3.32 7.77 -4.07
C LYS A 52 4.42 6.72 -4.20
N SER A 53 4.91 6.15 -3.10
CA SER A 53 5.95 5.13 -3.10
C SER A 53 5.34 3.73 -3.12
N GLN A 54 5.95 2.79 -3.85
CA GLN A 54 5.56 1.37 -3.87
C GLN A 54 5.63 0.73 -2.48
N LEU A 55 6.65 1.10 -1.70
CA LEU A 55 6.82 0.73 -0.30
C LEU A 55 7.22 2.00 0.47
N SER A 56 6.50 2.30 1.54
CA SER A 56 6.81 3.42 2.42
C SER A 56 6.59 3.03 3.88
N ILE A 57 7.47 3.56 4.74
CA ILE A 57 7.31 3.48 6.19
C ILE A 57 7.13 4.90 6.70
N ILE A 58 6.08 5.09 7.50
CA ILE A 58 5.84 6.31 8.26
C ILE A 58 6.14 6.03 9.72
N ILE A 59 7.09 6.76 10.29
CA ILE A 59 7.45 6.69 11.71
C ILE A 59 6.83 7.89 12.43
N LEU A 60 5.95 7.63 13.38
CA LEU A 60 5.42 8.64 14.31
C LEU A 60 6.32 8.65 15.55
N ASP A 61 7.14 9.69 15.68
CA ASP A 61 8.06 9.85 16.82
C ASP A 61 7.45 10.82 17.85
N ASP A 62 7.74 10.60 19.13
CA ASP A 62 7.27 11.43 20.26
C ASP A 62 5.74 11.69 20.23
N ILE A 63 4.95 10.60 20.17
CA ILE A 63 3.49 10.66 19.98
C ILE A 63 2.78 11.43 21.09
N GLU A 64 3.32 11.44 22.32
CA GLU A 64 2.79 12.21 23.43
C GLU A 64 2.87 13.71 23.14
N ARG A 65 4.02 14.18 22.67
CA ARG A 65 4.20 15.58 22.27
C ARG A 65 3.39 15.92 21.02
N LEU A 66 3.31 15.01 20.06
CA LEU A 66 2.47 15.16 18.87
C LEU A 66 1.00 15.35 19.23
N LEU A 67 0.49 14.58 20.21
CA LEU A 67 -0.88 14.66 20.70
C LEU A 67 -1.10 15.81 21.69
N GLU A 68 -0.09 16.61 22.00
CA GLU A 68 -0.13 17.62 23.05
C GLU A 68 -0.62 17.02 24.39
N TYR A 69 -0.13 15.82 24.71
CA TYR A 69 -0.56 15.06 25.88
C TYR A 69 -0.10 15.73 27.17
N VAL A 70 -1.01 15.82 28.14
CA VAL A 70 -0.75 16.28 29.50
C VAL A 70 -1.27 15.22 30.47
N ALA A 71 -0.37 14.66 31.29
CA ALA A 71 -0.67 13.55 32.19
C ALA A 71 -1.66 13.89 33.32
N ILE A 72 -1.69 15.16 33.76
CA ILE A 72 -2.57 15.59 34.86
C ILE A 72 -3.99 15.80 34.33
N GLY A 73 -4.92 14.95 34.78
CA GLY A 73 -6.32 14.97 34.35
C GLY A 73 -6.44 14.63 32.86
N PRO A 74 -5.84 13.50 32.43
CA PRO A 74 -5.25 13.24 31.12
C PRO A 74 -5.93 13.98 29.97
N ARG A 75 -5.18 14.89 29.33
CA ARG A 75 -5.65 15.71 28.21
C ARG A 75 -4.79 15.48 26.99
N PHE A 76 -5.37 15.64 25.82
CA PHE A 76 -4.69 15.61 24.52
C PHE A 76 -5.51 16.43 23.52
N SER A 77 -4.88 16.80 22.40
CA SER A 77 -5.53 17.46 21.28
C SER A 77 -6.44 16.48 20.54
N ASN A 78 -7.75 16.58 20.77
CA ASN A 78 -8.73 15.76 20.07
C ASN A 78 -8.69 15.97 18.54
N LEU A 79 -8.34 17.18 18.08
CA LEU A 79 -8.17 17.46 16.66
C LEU A 79 -7.05 16.63 16.04
N ILE A 80 -5.89 16.57 16.70
CA ILE A 80 -4.75 15.79 16.21
C ILE A 80 -5.06 14.30 16.31
N SER A 81 -5.65 13.85 17.41
CA SER A 81 -6.08 12.45 17.59
C SER A 81 -7.04 11.98 16.50
N GLN A 82 -8.08 12.77 16.19
CA GLN A 82 -9.02 12.45 15.12
C GLN A 82 -8.35 12.47 13.74
N THR A 83 -7.46 13.43 13.49
CA THR A 83 -6.71 13.51 12.23
C THR A 83 -5.82 12.28 12.05
N LEU A 84 -5.08 11.88 13.08
CA LEU A 84 -4.26 10.66 13.06
C LEU A 84 -5.11 9.40 12.89
N MET A 85 -6.25 9.30 13.57
CA MET A 85 -7.19 8.18 13.36
C MET A 85 -7.67 8.09 11.92
N VAL A 86 -7.96 9.22 11.27
CA VAL A 86 -8.34 9.25 9.86
C VAL A 86 -7.18 8.80 8.98
N LEU A 87 -5.99 9.37 9.17
CA LEU A 87 -4.81 9.08 8.35
C LEU A 87 -4.31 7.64 8.49
N LEU A 88 -4.27 7.11 9.72
CA LEU A 88 -3.85 5.73 10.00
C LEU A 88 -4.85 4.69 9.49
N LYS A 89 -6.14 5.03 9.40
CA LYS A 89 -7.19 4.15 8.83
C LYS A 89 -7.38 4.34 7.34
N ARG A 90 -6.81 5.39 6.75
CA ARG A 90 -6.95 5.68 5.34
C ARG A 90 -6.10 4.69 4.55
N LEU A 91 -6.79 3.78 3.87
CA LEU A 91 -6.15 2.96 2.86
C LEU A 91 -5.57 3.89 1.78
N PRO A 92 -4.44 3.52 1.15
CA PRO A 92 -3.98 4.21 -0.04
C PRO A 92 -5.12 4.30 -1.06
N PRO A 93 -5.19 5.35 -1.91
CA PRO A 93 -6.24 5.47 -2.92
C PRO A 93 -6.42 4.14 -3.67
N LYS A 94 -7.67 3.68 -3.87
CA LYS A 94 -7.95 2.36 -4.46
C LYS A 94 -7.17 2.10 -5.75
N VAL A 95 -7.02 3.13 -6.59
CA VAL A 95 -6.26 3.12 -7.84
C VAL A 95 -4.80 2.70 -7.60
N LEU A 96 -4.15 3.32 -6.62
CA LEU A 96 -2.77 3.02 -6.24
C LEU A 96 -2.65 1.60 -5.66
N LEU A 97 -3.64 1.16 -4.87
CA LEU A 97 -3.66 -0.20 -4.36
C LEU A 97 -3.78 -1.24 -5.50
N CYS A 98 -4.67 -1.00 -6.47
CA CYS A 98 -4.81 -1.85 -7.64
C CYS A 98 -3.52 -1.87 -8.47
N TYR A 99 -2.89 -0.71 -8.65
CA TYR A 99 -1.60 -0.58 -9.31
C TYR A 99 -0.53 -1.43 -8.63
N SER A 100 -0.35 -1.27 -7.32
CA SER A 100 0.65 -2.03 -6.55
C SER A 100 0.39 -3.54 -6.60
N VAL A 101 -0.87 -3.97 -6.52
CA VAL A 101 -1.24 -5.40 -6.64
C VAL A 101 -0.90 -5.94 -8.03
N LEU A 102 -1.34 -5.27 -9.10
CA LEU A 102 -1.11 -5.73 -10.47
C LEU A 102 0.38 -5.72 -10.85
N LEU A 103 1.12 -4.71 -10.38
CA LEU A 103 2.56 -4.64 -10.55
C LEU A 103 3.27 -5.79 -9.83
N GLY A 104 2.93 -6.04 -8.56
CA GLY A 104 3.54 -7.11 -7.77
C GLY A 104 3.23 -8.51 -8.30
N LEU A 105 2.04 -8.70 -8.87
CA LEU A 105 1.69 -9.94 -9.57
C LEU A 105 2.45 -10.09 -10.90
N ASN A 106 2.95 -8.99 -11.47
CA ASN A 106 3.69 -8.96 -12.74
C ASN A 106 2.93 -9.67 -13.88
N VAL A 107 1.61 -9.49 -13.93
CA VAL A 107 0.72 -10.18 -14.88
C VAL A 107 0.42 -9.39 -16.15
N PHE A 108 0.75 -8.09 -16.19
CA PHE A 108 0.60 -7.24 -17.38
C PHE A 108 1.95 -6.85 -17.98
N ALA A 109 1.95 -6.44 -19.25
CA ALA A 109 3.08 -5.71 -19.81
C ALA A 109 3.16 -4.30 -19.19
N GLU A 110 4.37 -3.74 -19.08
CA GLU A 110 4.57 -2.43 -18.43
C GLU A 110 3.72 -1.32 -19.06
N HIS A 111 3.56 -1.33 -20.39
CA HIS A 111 2.77 -0.33 -21.11
C HIS A 111 1.26 -0.51 -20.98
N ASP A 112 0.79 -1.69 -20.55
CA ASP A 112 -0.64 -2.00 -20.40
C ASP A 112 -1.15 -1.75 -18.98
N LEU A 113 -0.25 -1.70 -17.99
CA LEU A 113 -0.58 -1.61 -16.58
C LEU A 113 -1.42 -0.37 -16.26
N ASP A 114 -1.04 0.79 -16.79
CA ASP A 114 -1.76 2.04 -16.54
C ASP A 114 -3.19 1.98 -17.06
N PHE A 115 -3.40 1.40 -18.24
CA PHE A 115 -4.73 1.25 -18.82
C PHE A 115 -5.59 0.27 -18.02
N ALA A 116 -5.03 -0.86 -17.59
CA ALA A 116 -5.74 -1.81 -16.74
C ALA A 116 -6.20 -1.17 -15.42
N VAL A 117 -5.34 -0.36 -14.79
CA VAL A 117 -5.62 0.30 -13.51
C VAL A 117 -6.69 1.38 -13.63
N GLN A 118 -6.71 2.15 -14.74
CA GLN A 118 -7.71 3.20 -14.96
C GLN A 118 -9.15 2.66 -14.99
N GLU A 119 -9.34 1.46 -15.52
CA GLU A 119 -10.66 0.81 -15.65
C GLU A 119 -11.12 0.12 -14.35
N LEU A 120 -10.23 -0.08 -13.37
CA LEU A 120 -10.53 -0.76 -12.10
C LEU A 120 -11.19 0.14 -11.04
N ASN A 121 -11.71 1.31 -11.44
CA ASN A 121 -12.30 2.25 -10.50
C ASN A 121 -13.40 1.58 -9.66
N ASP A 122 -13.27 1.74 -8.34
CA ASP A 122 -14.21 1.28 -7.32
C ASP A 122 -14.34 -0.26 -7.10
N ILE A 123 -13.56 -1.08 -7.80
CA ILE A 123 -13.51 -2.53 -7.56
C ILE A 123 -12.94 -2.85 -6.16
N SER A 124 -13.49 -3.90 -5.51
CA SER A 124 -12.96 -4.41 -4.25
C SER A 124 -11.73 -5.30 -4.51
N ILE A 125 -10.79 -5.37 -3.55
CA ILE A 125 -9.58 -6.21 -3.67
C ILE A 125 -9.94 -7.67 -3.99
N LYS A 126 -11.00 -8.20 -3.36
CA LYS A 126 -11.47 -9.57 -3.62
C LYS A 126 -11.93 -9.76 -5.07
N LYS A 127 -12.67 -8.79 -5.62
CA LYS A 127 -13.08 -8.78 -7.03
C LYS A 127 -11.88 -8.64 -7.97
N LEU A 128 -10.87 -7.84 -7.61
CA LEU A 128 -9.63 -7.70 -8.38
C LEU A 128 -8.90 -9.04 -8.51
N TYR A 129 -8.66 -9.75 -7.39
CA TYR A 129 -8.00 -11.06 -7.44
C TYR A 129 -8.81 -12.08 -8.26
N MET A 130 -10.15 -12.06 -8.15
CA MET A 130 -11.03 -12.92 -8.95
C MET A 130 -10.92 -12.60 -10.45
N LEU A 131 -10.91 -11.32 -10.83
CA LEU A 131 -10.76 -10.87 -12.21
C LEU A 131 -9.43 -11.32 -12.80
N VAL A 132 -8.33 -11.14 -12.04
CA VAL A 132 -6.98 -11.57 -12.47
C VAL A 132 -6.91 -13.09 -12.60
N GLU A 133 -7.52 -13.85 -11.67
CA GLU A 133 -7.63 -15.31 -11.77
C GLU A 133 -8.34 -15.74 -13.05
N MET A 134 -9.48 -15.11 -13.36
CA MET A 134 -10.26 -15.41 -14.57
C MET A 134 -9.47 -15.07 -15.84
N ALA A 135 -8.85 -13.89 -15.87
CA ALA A 135 -8.06 -13.45 -17.02
C ALA A 135 -6.79 -14.30 -17.21
N ALA A 136 -6.17 -14.77 -16.14
CA ALA A 136 -5.00 -15.64 -16.19
C ALA A 136 -5.31 -17.03 -16.76
N GLN A 137 -6.52 -17.55 -16.55
CA GLN A 137 -6.92 -18.83 -17.13
C GLN A 137 -6.93 -18.79 -18.68
N GLY A 138 -7.20 -17.62 -19.26
CA GLY A 138 -7.35 -17.44 -20.70
C GLY A 138 -8.56 -18.22 -21.24
N PRO A 139 -8.86 -18.11 -22.55
CA PRO A 139 -10.07 -18.68 -23.16
C PRO A 139 -10.17 -20.21 -23.07
N TYR A 140 -9.06 -20.92 -22.79
CA TYR A 140 -8.99 -22.38 -22.73
C TYR A 140 -8.41 -22.95 -21.43
N GLY A 141 -8.19 -22.13 -20.39
CA GLY A 141 -7.73 -22.59 -19.07
C GLY A 141 -6.27 -23.05 -18.98
N LYS A 142 -5.43 -22.78 -19.99
CA LYS A 142 -4.06 -23.32 -20.08
C LYS A 142 -2.95 -22.32 -19.74
N SER A 143 -3.25 -21.01 -19.69
CA SER A 143 -2.22 -19.97 -19.51
C SER A 143 -1.97 -19.58 -18.05
N ALA A 144 -2.77 -20.08 -17.11
CA ALA A 144 -2.75 -19.60 -15.73
C ALA A 144 -1.38 -19.77 -15.06
N ASP A 145 -0.73 -20.91 -15.24
CA ASP A 145 0.57 -21.18 -14.64
C ASP A 145 1.70 -20.41 -15.32
N ALA A 146 1.61 -20.17 -16.62
CA ALA A 146 2.56 -19.34 -17.36
C ALA A 146 2.47 -17.86 -16.92
N ILE A 147 1.26 -17.35 -16.70
CA ILE A 147 1.01 -15.99 -16.23
C ILE A 147 1.46 -15.82 -14.77
N ARG A 148 1.10 -16.76 -13.87
CA ARG A 148 1.53 -16.72 -12.46
C ARG A 148 3.04 -16.86 -12.28
N SER A 149 3.71 -17.58 -13.18
CA SER A 149 5.18 -17.67 -13.19
C SER A 149 5.86 -16.49 -13.92
N GLY A 150 5.09 -15.52 -14.41
CA GLY A 150 5.56 -14.32 -15.09
C GLY A 150 6.08 -14.53 -16.51
N LYS A 151 5.91 -15.74 -17.09
CA LYS A 151 6.36 -16.11 -18.44
C LYS A 151 5.46 -15.56 -19.54
N GLU A 152 4.17 -15.41 -19.24
CA GLU A 152 3.17 -14.83 -20.12
C GLU A 152 2.51 -13.63 -19.43
N LYS A 153 1.92 -12.73 -20.21
CA LYS A 153 1.14 -11.60 -19.72
C LYS A 153 -0.33 -11.79 -20.10
N ILE A 154 -1.22 -11.27 -19.27
CA ILE A 154 -2.64 -11.15 -19.56
C ILE A 154 -2.82 -10.19 -20.74
N ASP A 155 -3.59 -10.62 -21.74
CA ASP A 155 -4.01 -9.74 -22.83
C ASP A 155 -4.99 -8.69 -22.30
N LEU A 156 -4.70 -7.41 -22.59
CA LEU A 156 -5.47 -6.29 -22.06
C LEU A 156 -6.92 -6.27 -22.56
N ASN A 157 -7.17 -6.66 -23.81
CA ASN A 157 -8.53 -6.70 -24.35
C ASN A 157 -9.34 -7.81 -23.68
N HIS A 158 -8.75 -9.00 -23.53
CA HIS A 158 -9.37 -10.11 -22.82
C HIS A 158 -9.72 -9.76 -21.37
N PHE A 159 -8.82 -9.05 -20.68
CA PHE A 159 -9.07 -8.57 -19.33
C PHE A 159 -10.27 -7.61 -19.27
N PHE A 160 -10.39 -6.68 -20.22
CA PHE A 160 -11.52 -5.77 -20.29
C PHE A 160 -12.84 -6.46 -20.63
N ASP A 161 -12.82 -7.50 -21.45
CA ASP A 161 -14.02 -8.30 -21.73
C ASP A 161 -14.54 -8.96 -20.45
N ILE A 162 -13.66 -9.59 -19.67
CA ILE A 162 -14.04 -10.19 -18.38
C ILE A 162 -14.53 -9.12 -17.40
N LEU A 163 -13.85 -7.97 -17.35
CA LEU A 163 -14.23 -6.87 -16.47
C LEU A 163 -15.66 -6.41 -16.75
N ARG A 164 -16.05 -6.30 -18.02
CA ARG A 164 -17.41 -5.93 -18.42
C ARG A 164 -18.44 -7.00 -18.04
N ASP A 165 -18.07 -8.27 -18.11
CA ASP A 165 -18.97 -9.39 -17.77
C ASP A 165 -19.26 -9.49 -16.26
N ILE A 166 -18.36 -9.03 -15.40
CA ILE A 166 -18.49 -9.14 -13.93
C ILE A 166 -18.88 -7.82 -13.21
N SER A 167 -18.98 -6.72 -13.96
CA SER A 167 -19.34 -5.38 -13.45
C SER A 167 -20.85 -5.23 -13.32
#